data_AF-A0A382PXQ5-F1
#
_entry.id   AF-A0A382PXQ5-F1
#
_cell.length_a   1.000
_cell.length_b   1.000
_cell.length_c   1.000
_cell.angle_alpha   90.00
_cell.angle_beta   90.00
_cell.angle_gamma   90.00
#
_symmetry.space_group_name_H-M   'P 1'
#
loop_
_entity.id
_entity.type
_entity.pdbx_description
1 polymer ?
#
loop_
_entity_poly.entity_id
_entity_poly.type
_entity_poly.pdbx_seq_one_letter_code
_entity_poly.pdbx_strand_id
1 'polypeptide(L)'
;MSERSLTIWKLLITFTMLSLIAGGFSLYPKNKKYQKIIAKSSRTFGTDKELENVIEYLEERLEQRGYYHFALEKQPMRLTNVLTLADGSGPRSRRSRSALRVSMIYQSQKRFQAQLNYRGKVYTVSSGELIPSLGEVVHIDQKQVVM
;
A
#
# COMPACT_ATOMS: atom_id res chain seq x y z
N MET A 1 6.16 -1.49 -83.04
CA MET A 1 5.53 -2.32 -81.99
C MET A 1 4.14 -2.74 -82.49
N SER A 2 3.80 -4.02 -82.41
CA SER A 2 2.48 -4.51 -82.85
C SER A 2 1.36 -3.90 -81.98
N GLU A 3 0.19 -3.64 -82.55
CA GLU A 3 -0.98 -3.13 -81.81
C GLU A 3 -1.30 -4.00 -80.58
N ARG A 4 -1.09 -5.31 -80.69
CA ARG A 4 -1.22 -6.27 -79.59
C ARG A 4 -0.25 -6.01 -78.44
N SER A 5 1.00 -5.66 -78.75
CA SER A 5 1.98 -5.32 -77.72
C SER A 5 1.62 -4.01 -77.01
N LEU A 6 1.03 -3.05 -77.74
CA LEU A 6 0.65 -1.75 -77.19
C LEU A 6 -0.57 -1.84 -76.27
N THR A 7 -1.54 -2.72 -76.58
CA THR A 7 -2.68 -3.01 -75.69
C THR A 7 -2.27 -3.77 -74.43
N ILE A 8 -1.35 -4.74 -74.54
CA ILE A 8 -0.80 -5.46 -73.38
C ILE A 8 -0.10 -4.47 -72.42
N TRP A 9 0.75 -3.58 -72.96
CA TRP A 9 1.44 -2.57 -72.14
C TRP A 9 0.47 -1.61 -71.44
N LYS A 10 -0.58 -1.16 -72.12
CA LYS A 10 -1.62 -0.31 -71.51
C LYS A 10 -2.32 -1.01 -70.34
N LEU A 11 -2.66 -2.30 -70.50
CA LEU A 11 -3.31 -3.09 -69.46
C LEU A 11 -2.39 -3.34 -68.26
N LEU A 12 -1.10 -3.58 -68.51
CA LEU A 12 -0.11 -3.77 -67.47
C LEU A 12 0.07 -2.49 -66.64
N ILE A 13 0.15 -1.33 -67.31
CA ILE A 13 0.23 -0.02 -66.66
C ILE A 13 -1.03 0.24 -65.81
N THR A 14 -2.23 0.00 -66.34
CA THR A 14 -3.45 0.23 -65.55
C THR A 14 -3.54 -0.69 -64.33
N PHE A 15 -3.15 -1.96 -64.47
CA PHE A 15 -3.16 -2.92 -63.36
C PHE A 15 -2.13 -2.55 -62.28
N THR A 16 -0.93 -2.12 -62.66
CA THR A 16 0.08 -1.65 -61.69
C THR A 16 -0.37 -0.40 -60.94
N MET A 17 -1.03 0.53 -61.63
CA MET A 17 -1.55 1.77 -61.03
C MET A 17 -2.68 1.46 -60.03
N LEU A 18 -3.59 0.55 -60.38
CA LEU A 18 -4.62 0.03 -59.47
C LEU A 18 -4.02 -0.68 -58.24
N SER A 19 -2.98 -1.49 -58.44
CA SER A 19 -2.28 -2.19 -57.36
C SER A 19 -1.61 -1.23 -56.37
N LEU A 20 -0.97 -0.17 -56.87
CA LEU A 20 -0.37 0.88 -56.04
C LEU A 20 -1.42 1.63 -55.22
N ILE A 21 -2.56 1.99 -55.81
CA ILE A 21 -3.66 2.66 -55.11
C ILE A 21 -4.23 1.76 -54.01
N ALA A 22 -4.50 0.48 -54.33
CA ALA A 22 -5.02 -0.49 -53.38
C ALA A 22 -4.03 -0.72 -52.20
N GLY A 23 -2.73 -0.82 -52.51
CA GLY A 23 -1.66 -0.91 -51.52
C GLY A 23 -1.63 0.32 -50.61
N GLY A 24 -1.65 1.52 -51.20
CA GLY A 24 -1.67 2.78 -50.47
C GLY A 24 -2.86 2.92 -49.52
N PHE A 25 -4.07 2.54 -49.98
CA PHE A 25 -5.28 2.58 -49.15
C PHE A 25 -5.23 1.58 -47.98
N SER A 26 -4.58 0.42 -48.16
CA SER A 26 -4.36 -0.56 -47.09
C SER A 26 -3.28 -0.14 -46.09
N LEU A 27 -2.22 0.51 -46.57
CA LEU A 27 -1.08 0.97 -45.76
C LEU A 27 -1.43 2.18 -44.91
N TYR A 28 -2.26 3.11 -45.40
CA TYR A 28 -2.65 4.33 -44.68
C TYR A 28 -3.24 4.08 -43.28
N PRO A 29 -4.28 3.24 -43.09
CA PRO A 29 -4.82 2.96 -41.76
C PRO A 29 -3.85 2.17 -40.88
N LYS A 30 -3.00 1.31 -41.47
CA LYS A 30 -1.97 0.54 -40.74
C LYS A 30 -0.89 1.47 -40.17
N ASN A 31 -0.42 2.44 -40.95
CA ASN A 31 0.55 3.42 -40.49
C ASN A 31 -0.01 4.26 -39.33
N LYS A 32 -1.27 4.69 -39.42
CA LYS A 32 -1.96 5.41 -38.33
C LYS A 32 -2.06 4.57 -37.04
N LYS A 33 -2.32 3.27 -37.15
CA LYS A 33 -2.33 2.34 -36.00
C LYS A 33 -0.93 2.17 -35.41
N TYR A 34 0.08 2.01 -36.25
CA TYR A 34 1.48 1.85 -35.83
C TYR A 34 1.99 3.08 -35.06
N GLN A 35 1.72 4.28 -35.58
CA GLN A 35 2.06 5.54 -34.90
C GLN A 35 1.37 5.68 -33.54
N LYS A 36 0.12 5.23 -33.40
CA LYS A 36 -0.57 5.18 -32.10
C LYS A 36 0.07 4.21 -31.12
N ILE A 37 0.61 3.08 -31.60
CA ILE A 37 1.32 2.11 -30.75
C ILE A 37 2.64 2.73 -30.28
N ILE A 38 3.41 3.35 -31.18
CA ILE A 38 4.65 4.07 -30.82
C ILE A 38 4.37 5.17 -29.79
N ALA A 39 3.31 5.96 -29.97
CA ALA A 39 2.94 7.01 -29.02
C ALA A 39 2.44 6.48 -27.66
N LYS A 40 1.94 5.23 -27.62
CA LYS A 40 1.59 4.54 -26.37
C LYS A 40 2.81 3.92 -25.69
N SER A 41 3.73 3.33 -26.46
CA SER A 41 4.95 2.74 -25.92
C SER A 41 5.94 3.79 -25.44
N SER A 42 6.00 4.97 -26.07
CA SER A 42 6.81 6.09 -25.56
C SER A 42 6.36 6.56 -24.17
N ARG A 43 5.08 6.37 -23.80
CA ARG A 43 4.57 6.62 -22.45
C ARG A 43 4.97 5.55 -21.43
N THR A 44 5.17 4.30 -21.85
CA THR A 44 5.56 3.21 -20.92
C THR A 44 7.06 3.22 -20.58
N PHE A 45 7.89 3.95 -21.33
CA PHE A 45 9.28 4.24 -20.94
C PHE A 45 9.39 5.15 -19.69
N GLY A 46 8.29 5.78 -19.24
CA GLY A 46 8.26 6.58 -18.02
C GLY A 46 7.92 5.79 -16.75
N THR A 47 7.35 4.59 -16.88
CA THR A 47 7.02 3.69 -15.74
C THR A 47 8.28 3.18 -15.05
N ASP A 48 9.41 3.17 -15.76
CA ASP A 48 10.70 2.75 -15.22
C ASP A 48 11.22 3.69 -14.14
N LYS A 49 10.96 5.01 -14.23
CA LYS A 49 11.41 5.97 -13.21
C LYS A 49 10.71 5.79 -11.87
N GLU A 50 9.41 5.49 -11.89
CA GLU A 50 8.67 5.19 -10.66
C GLU A 50 9.15 3.88 -10.05
N LEU A 51 9.44 2.88 -10.88
CA LEU A 51 9.98 1.61 -10.43
C LEU A 51 11.40 1.76 -9.87
N GLU A 52 12.25 2.54 -10.54
CA GLU A 52 13.62 2.86 -10.15
C GLU A 52 13.65 3.60 -8.81
N ASN A 53 12.78 4.60 -8.62
CA ASN A 53 12.62 5.28 -7.33
C ASN A 53 12.17 4.31 -6.21
N VAL A 54 11.29 3.34 -6.52
CA VAL A 54 10.85 2.33 -5.54
C VAL A 54 11.99 1.38 -5.21
N ILE A 55 12.77 0.96 -6.21
CA ILE A 55 13.95 0.11 -6.02
C ILE A 55 14.99 0.83 -5.16
N GLU A 56 15.33 2.08 -5.50
CA GLU A 56 16.26 2.91 -4.74
C GLU A 56 15.82 3.07 -3.28
N TYR A 57 14.54 3.36 -3.04
CA TYR A 57 13.97 3.42 -1.69
C TYR A 57 14.10 2.09 -0.92
N LEU A 58 13.88 0.95 -1.60
CA LEU A 58 13.98 -0.37 -0.97
C LEU A 58 15.44 -0.74 -0.66
N GLU A 59 16.38 -0.39 -1.54
CA GLU A 59 17.82 -0.62 -1.37
C GLU A 59 18.38 0.21 -0.21
N GLU A 60 18.08 1.52 -0.17
CA GLU A 60 18.50 2.39 0.94
C GLU A 60 18.00 1.85 2.28
N ARG A 61 16.74 1.38 2.32
CA ARG A 61 16.14 0.83 3.53
C ARG A 61 16.74 -0.52 3.93
N LEU A 62 17.14 -1.35 2.97
CA LEU A 62 17.84 -2.61 3.24
C LEU A 62 19.23 -2.34 3.81
N GLU A 63 19.95 -1.36 3.26
CA GLU A 63 21.26 -0.95 3.74
C GLU A 63 21.17 -0.42 5.19
N GLN A 64 20.23 0.50 5.45
CA GLN A 64 19.94 1.01 6.80
C GLN A 64 19.64 -0.11 7.80
N ARG A 65 18.94 -1.17 7.38
CA ARG A 65 18.66 -2.34 8.23
C ARG A 65 19.90 -3.17 8.56
N GLY A 66 20.88 -3.22 7.66
CA GLY A 66 22.16 -3.90 7.90
C GLY A 66 22.96 -3.28 9.04
N TYR A 67 22.81 -1.97 9.27
CA TYR A 67 23.50 -1.26 10.36
C TYR A 67 22.86 -1.44 11.74
N TYR A 68 21.62 -1.95 11.83
CA TYR A 68 20.98 -2.20 13.12
C TYR A 68 21.64 -3.38 13.84
N HIS A 69 22.48 -3.08 14.82
CA HIS A 69 22.90 -4.06 15.81
C HIS A 69 21.83 -4.15 16.90
N PHE A 70 21.17 -5.30 17.01
CA PHE A 70 20.26 -5.58 18.12
C PHE A 70 21.07 -5.73 19.41
N ALA A 71 21.36 -4.62 20.07
CA ALA A 71 21.87 -4.63 21.43
C ALA A 71 20.70 -4.91 22.37
N LEU A 72 20.66 -6.12 22.93
CA LEU A 72 19.76 -6.44 24.04
C LEU A 72 20.19 -5.59 25.23
N GLU A 73 19.46 -4.50 25.49
CA GLU A 73 19.62 -3.72 26.71
C GLU A 73 19.37 -4.66 27.91
N LYS A 74 20.18 -4.55 28.97
CA LYS A 74 20.20 -5.43 30.16
C LYS A 74 18.95 -5.32 31.05
N GLN A 75 17.77 -5.09 30.48
CA GLN A 75 16.49 -5.12 31.16
C GLN A 75 15.53 -6.07 30.42
N PRO A 76 15.59 -7.37 30.73
CA PRO A 76 14.84 -8.41 30.00
C PRO A 76 13.32 -8.43 30.30
N MET A 77 12.76 -7.41 30.99
CA MET A 77 11.39 -7.45 31.51
C MET A 77 10.36 -6.54 30.82
N ARG A 78 10.68 -5.90 29.68
CA ARG A 78 9.67 -5.21 28.85
C ARG A 78 9.15 -6.09 27.70
N LEU A 79 8.58 -7.25 28.05
CA LEU A 79 8.06 -8.27 27.11
C LEU A 79 6.62 -8.00 26.60
N THR A 80 6.12 -6.77 26.58
CA THR A 80 4.68 -6.53 26.29
C THR A 80 4.33 -6.23 24.83
N ASN A 81 5.26 -6.29 23.87
CA ASN A 81 4.87 -6.20 22.47
C ASN A 81 5.81 -6.92 21.51
N VAL A 82 5.90 -8.25 21.62
CA VAL A 82 6.40 -9.07 20.52
C VAL A 82 5.28 -9.17 19.48
N LEU A 83 5.41 -8.43 18.38
CA LEU A 83 4.58 -8.63 17.19
C LEU A 83 4.99 -9.97 16.58
N THR A 84 4.19 -11.02 16.81
CA THR A 84 4.38 -12.28 16.10
C THR A 84 4.01 -12.05 14.63
N LEU A 85 5.02 -11.99 13.77
CA LEU A 85 4.86 -12.09 12.31
C LEU A 85 4.39 -13.51 11.99
N ALA A 86 3.10 -13.78 12.15
CA ALA A 86 2.48 -15.00 11.66
C ALA A 86 1.58 -14.60 10.49
N ASP A 87 1.82 -15.22 9.34
CA ASP A 87 1.03 -15.09 8.12
C ASP A 87 -0.43 -15.48 8.37
N GLY A 88 -1.24 -14.50 8.81
CA GLY A 88 -2.70 -14.47 8.78
C GLY A 88 -3.50 -15.58 9.46
N SER A 89 -2.87 -16.63 9.98
CA SER A 89 -3.52 -17.90 10.34
C SER A 89 -3.16 -18.44 11.73
N GLY A 90 -2.33 -17.71 12.48
CA GLY A 90 -2.02 -18.06 13.87
C GLY A 90 -3.24 -17.85 14.79
N PRO A 91 -3.39 -18.65 15.87
CA PRO A 91 -4.46 -18.43 16.85
C PRO A 91 -4.37 -17.00 17.36
N ARG A 92 -5.43 -16.20 17.15
CA ARG A 92 -5.56 -14.83 17.66
C ARG A 92 -5.00 -14.81 19.07
N SER A 93 -3.86 -14.14 19.27
CA SER A 93 -3.23 -13.98 20.57
C SER A 93 -4.33 -13.68 21.57
N ARG A 94 -4.60 -14.64 22.47
CA ARG A 94 -5.64 -14.52 23.50
C ARG A 94 -5.20 -13.32 24.33
N ARG A 95 -5.77 -12.15 24.03
CA ARG A 95 -5.38 -10.86 24.62
C ARG A 95 -5.29 -11.06 26.13
N SER A 96 -4.09 -10.90 26.67
CA SER A 96 -3.85 -11.16 28.08
C SER A 96 -4.83 -10.35 28.94
N ARG A 97 -5.57 -11.06 29.80
CA ARG A 97 -6.49 -10.47 30.78
C ARG A 97 -5.72 -9.84 31.96
N SER A 98 -4.41 -10.05 32.07
CA SER A 98 -3.59 -9.53 33.17
C SER A 98 -3.22 -8.06 33.02
N ALA A 99 -3.40 -7.45 31.84
CA ALA A 99 -3.12 -6.04 31.65
C ALA A 99 -4.30 -5.17 32.10
N LEU A 100 -4.03 -4.08 32.82
CA LEU A 100 -5.00 -3.01 33.06
C LEU A 100 -5.31 -2.32 31.72
N ARG A 101 -6.60 -2.13 31.42
CA ARG A 101 -7.05 -1.45 30.20
C ARG A 101 -8.08 -0.39 30.54
N VAL A 102 -7.98 0.75 29.87
CA VAL A 102 -9.04 1.75 29.83
C VAL A 102 -9.98 1.38 28.69
N SER A 103 -11.22 1.03 29.02
CA SER A 103 -12.25 0.68 28.03
C SER A 103 -12.88 1.94 27.43
N MET A 104 -13.29 2.88 28.29
CA MET A 104 -13.94 4.14 27.91
C MET A 104 -13.66 5.21 28.96
N ILE A 105 -13.62 6.46 28.53
CA ILE A 105 -13.59 7.64 29.40
C ILE A 105 -14.86 8.43 29.10
N TYR A 106 -15.66 8.70 30.14
CA TYR A 106 -16.88 9.47 30.07
C TYR A 106 -16.63 10.86 30.65
N GLN A 107 -17.17 11.88 29.99
CA GLN A 107 -17.19 13.24 30.52
C GLN A 107 -18.63 13.62 30.84
N SER A 108 -18.90 13.97 32.10
CA SER A 108 -20.17 14.58 32.52
C SER A 108 -19.90 15.98 33.04
N GLN A 109 -20.36 16.99 32.29
CA GLN A 109 -20.09 18.40 32.53
C GLN A 109 -18.58 18.69 32.68
N LYS A 110 -18.08 18.77 33.91
CA LYS A 110 -16.68 19.03 34.30
C LYS A 110 -16.00 17.88 35.05
N ARG A 111 -16.62 16.69 35.10
CA ARG A 111 -16.06 15.51 35.76
C ARG A 111 -15.78 14.41 34.75
N PHE A 112 -14.60 13.83 34.86
CA PHE A 112 -14.22 12.64 34.11
C PHE A 112 -14.44 11.40 34.96
N GLN A 113 -14.96 10.36 34.31
CA GLN A 113 -15.06 9.01 34.84
C GLN A 113 -14.45 8.05 33.83
N ALA A 114 -13.87 6.95 34.28
CA ALA A 114 -13.28 5.95 33.41
C ALA A 114 -13.81 4.57 33.72
N GLN A 115 -13.98 3.76 32.69
CA GLN A 115 -14.26 2.34 32.82
C GLN A 115 -12.97 1.56 32.59
N LEU A 116 -12.49 0.88 33.62
CA LEU A 116 -11.29 0.06 33.60
C LEU A 116 -11.65 -1.41 33.49
N ASN A 117 -10.87 -2.17 32.72
CA ASN A 117 -10.96 -3.63 32.66
C ASN A 117 -9.63 -4.23 33.13
N TYR A 118 -9.71 -5.01 34.20
CA TYR A 118 -8.57 -5.73 34.76
C TYR A 118 -8.98 -7.13 35.17
N ARG A 119 -8.27 -8.15 34.66
CA ARG A 119 -8.53 -9.58 34.94
C ARG A 119 -9.97 -10.01 34.64
N GLY A 120 -10.62 -9.37 33.67
CA GLY A 120 -12.00 -9.65 33.29
C GLY A 120 -13.06 -9.03 34.21
N LYS A 121 -12.65 -8.25 35.22
CA LYS A 121 -13.53 -7.42 36.03
C LYS A 121 -13.56 -6.01 35.46
N VAL A 122 -14.75 -5.42 35.47
CA VAL A 122 -14.98 -4.06 34.99
C VAL A 122 -15.18 -3.16 36.22
N TYR A 123 -14.42 -2.08 36.27
CA TYR A 123 -14.46 -1.08 37.33
C TYR A 123 -14.87 0.26 36.71
N THR A 124 -15.80 0.97 37.31
CA THR A 124 -16.13 2.35 36.93
C THR A 124 -15.58 3.24 38.03
N VAL A 125 -14.69 4.16 37.67
CA VAL A 125 -13.95 4.96 38.65
C VAL A 125 -13.95 6.44 38.35
N SER A 126 -13.81 7.23 39.42
CA SER A 126 -13.60 8.68 39.39
C SER A 126 -12.24 9.06 40.00
N SER A 127 -11.77 10.29 39.75
CA SER A 127 -10.54 10.82 40.37
C SER A 127 -10.66 10.79 41.90
N GLY A 128 -9.64 10.25 42.58
CA GLY A 128 -9.56 10.07 44.04
C GLY A 128 -10.13 8.74 44.57
N GLU A 129 -10.56 7.84 43.70
CA GLU A 129 -11.12 6.54 44.12
C GLU A 129 -10.05 5.46 44.28
N LEU A 130 -10.11 4.70 45.37
CA LEU A 130 -9.18 3.60 45.65
C LEU A 130 -9.75 2.26 45.17
N ILE A 131 -9.05 1.61 44.24
CA ILE A 131 -9.37 0.25 43.79
C ILE A 131 -8.44 -0.74 44.53
N PRO A 132 -8.98 -1.71 45.29
CA PRO A 132 -8.17 -2.63 46.11
C PRO A 132 -7.09 -3.41 45.35
N SER A 133 -7.24 -3.62 44.04
CA SER A 133 -6.32 -4.40 43.21
C SER A 133 -5.39 -3.55 42.32
N LEU A 134 -5.62 -2.23 42.21
CA LEU A 134 -4.95 -1.37 41.23
C LEU A 134 -4.37 -0.08 41.81
N GLY A 135 -4.78 0.34 43.00
CA GLY A 135 -4.33 1.59 43.61
C GLY A 135 -5.37 2.72 43.50
N GLU A 136 -4.94 3.94 43.80
CA GLU A 136 -5.78 5.14 43.79
C GLU A 136 -5.79 5.79 42.40
N VAL A 137 -6.93 6.29 41.95
CA VAL A 137 -7.00 7.02 40.69
C VAL A 137 -6.59 8.47 40.91
N VAL A 138 -5.33 8.82 40.63
CA VAL A 138 -4.80 10.18 40.84
C VAL A 138 -5.51 11.21 39.96
N HIS A 139 -5.65 10.94 38.66
CA HIS A 139 -6.21 11.91 37.71
C HIS A 139 -6.82 11.24 36.47
N ILE A 140 -7.93 11.79 35.97
CA ILE A 140 -8.55 11.35 34.72
C ILE A 140 -8.70 12.56 33.79
N ASP A 141 -8.18 12.43 32.57
CA ASP A 141 -8.33 13.39 31.47
C ASP A 141 -8.94 12.70 30.24
N GLN A 142 -9.28 13.46 29.19
CA GLN A 142 -9.84 12.94 27.94
C GLN A 142 -8.98 11.87 27.25
N LYS A 143 -7.66 11.89 27.50
CA LYS A 143 -6.69 11.03 26.82
C LYS A 143 -6.17 9.88 27.67
N GLN A 144 -6.18 10.04 28.99
CA GLN A 144 -5.45 9.13 29.87
C GLN A 144 -6.07 9.05 31.27
N VAL A 145 -5.82 7.91 31.92
CA VAL A 145 -6.12 7.66 33.33
C VAL A 145 -4.79 7.48 34.03
N VAL A 146 -4.52 8.32 35.03
CA VAL A 146 -3.36 8.22 35.91
C VAL A 146 -3.82 7.54 37.19
N MET A 147 -3.24 6.37 37.46
CA MET A 147 -3.35 5.62 38.71
C MET A 147 -2.17 5.93 39.62
#